data_AF-A0A940TV18-F1
#
_entry.id   AF-A0A940TV18-F1
#
_cell.length_a   1.000
_cell.length_b   1.000
_cell.length_c   1.000
_cell.angle_alpha   90.00
_cell.angle_beta   90.00
_cell.angle_gamma   90.00
#
_symmetry.space_group_name_H-M   'P 1'
#
loop_
_entity.id
_entity.type
_entity.pdbx_description
1 polymer ?
#
loop_
_entity_poly.entity_id
_entity_poly.type
_entity_poly.pdbx_seq_one_letter_code
_entity_poly.pdbx_strand_id
1 'polypeptide(L)' 'MDGKQMLGIVERYIRKSGAEYTDPKVTRIADRQTMYVEQIGEESGGRSIMMSEYKVDGATYWAGYSMRSQTVYISQAAC' A
#
# COMPACT_ATOMS: atom_id res chain seq x y z
N MET A 1 -1.85 -11.53 -5.26
CA MET A 1 -2.68 -10.50 -4.60
C MET A 1 -3.76 -10.08 -5.58
N ASP A 2 -5.03 -10.34 -5.28
CA ASP A 2 -6.15 -9.90 -6.10
C ASP A 2 -6.84 -8.66 -5.53
N GLY A 3 -7.76 -8.07 -6.30
CA GLY A 3 -8.45 -6.82 -5.93
C GLY A 3 -9.30 -6.92 -4.65
N LYS A 4 -9.93 -8.07 -4.38
CA LYS A 4 -10.74 -8.25 -3.16
C LYS A 4 -9.85 -8.42 -1.93
N GLN A 5 -8.74 -9.14 -2.07
CA GLN A 5 -7.73 -9.24 -1.02
C GLN A 5 -7.15 -7.86 -0.67
N MET A 6 -6.79 -7.05 -1.69
CA MET A 6 -6.30 -5.70 -1.45
C MET A 6 -7.31 -4.80 -0.74
N LEU A 7 -8.57 -4.80 -1.19
CA LEU A 7 -9.61 -4.00 -0.55
C LEU A 7 -9.75 -4.34 0.94
N GLY A 8 -9.79 -5.64 1.28
CA GLY A 8 -9.87 -6.06 2.69
C GLY A 8 -8.65 -5.65 3.53
N ILE A 9 -7.47 -5.56 2.93
CA ILE A 9 -6.26 -5.04 3.60
C ILE A 9 -6.38 -3.54 3.83
N VAL A 10 -6.81 -2.78 2.83
CA VAL A 10 -7.00 -1.31 2.92
C VAL A 10 -8.06 -0.97 3.96
N GLU A 11 -9.20 -1.67 3.96
CA GLU A 11 -10.25 -1.48 4.97
C GLU A 11 -9.76 -1.77 6.38
N ARG A 12 -8.99 -2.85 6.55
CA ARG A 12 -8.38 -3.18 7.85
C ARG A 12 -7.37 -2.12 8.27
N TYR A 13 -6.56 -1.62 7.32
CA TYR A 13 -5.61 -0.53 7.53
C TYR A 13 -6.26 0.69 8.19
N ILE A 14 -7.38 1.12 7.62
CA ILE A 14 -8.08 2.34 7.99
C ILE A 14 -8.80 2.17 9.32
N ARG A 15 -9.43 1.01 9.53
CA ARG A 15 -10.27 0.75 10.71
C ARG A 15 -9.47 0.32 11.95
N LYS A 16 -8.20 -0.06 11.80
CA LYS A 16 -7.38 -0.60 12.89
C LYS A 16 -6.21 0.33 13.20
N SER A 17 -6.43 1.23 14.17
CA SER A 17 -5.37 2.04 14.79
C SER A 17 -4.52 1.14 15.71
N GLY A 18 -3.38 0.64 15.23
CA GLY A 18 -2.33 0.11 16.10
C GLY A 18 -2.18 -1.40 16.25
N ALA A 19 -2.70 -2.25 15.34
CA ALA A 19 -2.31 -3.66 15.33
C ALA A 19 -1.35 -3.97 14.19
N GLU A 20 -0.27 -4.69 14.50
CA GLU A 20 0.69 -5.19 13.54
C GLU A 20 -0.03 -5.98 12.44
N TYR A 21 0.10 -5.53 11.19
CA TYR A 21 -0.35 -6.27 10.01
C TYR A 21 0.57 -7.47 9.87
N THR A 22 0.14 -8.60 10.43
CA THR A 22 0.99 -9.78 10.60
C THR A 22 1.32 -10.45 9.26
N ASP A 23 0.45 -10.31 8.25
CA ASP A 23 0.71 -10.65 6.84
C ASP A 23 -0.45 -10.15 5.94
N PRO A 24 -0.20 -9.44 4.81
CA PRO A 24 1.07 -8.86 4.41
C PRO A 24 1.40 -7.61 5.24
N LYS A 25 2.70 -7.28 5.32
CA LYS A 25 3.18 -6.04 5.96
C LYS A 25 2.55 -4.84 5.27
N VAL A 26 2.04 -3.86 6.03
CA VAL A 26 1.52 -2.61 5.46
C VAL A 26 2.44 -1.45 5.84
N THR A 27 2.88 -0.68 4.85
CA THR A 27 3.74 0.50 5.02
C THR A 27 3.03 1.73 4.45
N ARG A 28 2.81 2.75 5.28
CA ARG A 28 2.31 4.04 4.80
C ARG A 28 3.44 4.80 4.12
N ILE A 29 3.19 5.31 2.93
CA ILE A 29 4.07 6.23 2.21
C ILE A 29 3.49 7.64 2.25
N ALA A 30 4.18 8.62 1.65
CA ALA A 30 3.68 9.98 1.60
C ALA A 30 2.33 10.04 0.87
N ASP A 31 1.43 10.89 1.36
CA ASP A 31 0.11 11.08 0.76
C ASP A 31 0.25 11.63 -0.67
N ARG A 32 -0.82 11.45 -1.48
CA ARG A 32 -0.89 11.82 -2.91
C ARG A 32 0.10 11.08 -3.81
N GLN A 33 0.78 10.06 -3.31
CA GLN A 33 1.56 9.15 -4.14
C GLN A 33 0.67 8.07 -4.75
N THR A 34 0.77 7.92 -6.07
CA THR A 34 0.11 6.87 -6.87
C THR A 34 1.10 5.80 -7.35
N MET A 35 2.37 5.97 -7.00
CA MET A 35 3.48 5.12 -7.38
C MET A 35 4.53 5.16 -6.27
N TYR A 36 5.16 4.02 -6.00
CA TYR A 36 6.29 3.91 -5.08
C TYR A 36 7.45 3.20 -5.75
N VAL A 37 8.68 3.69 -5.55
CA VAL A 37 9.89 3.03 -6.04
C VAL A 37 10.51 2.24 -4.89
N GLU A 38 10.36 0.93 -4.95
CA GLU A 38 11.02 -0.01 -4.04
C GLU A 38 12.48 -0.18 -4.47
N GLN A 39 13.44 0.17 -3.60
CA GLN A 39 14.86 -0.03 -3.90
C GLN A 39 15.23 -1.52 -3.81
N ILE A 40 15.97 -2.02 -4.81
CA ILE A 40 16.45 -3.41 -4.87
C ILE A 40 17.95 -3.42 -4.58
N GLY A 41 18.35 -3.06 -3.35
CA GLY A 41 19.77 -2.97 -2.98
C GLY A 41 20.48 -1.73 -3.52
N GLU A 42 21.75 -1.54 -3.12
CA GLU A 42 22.51 -0.31 -3.41
C GLU A 42 22.86 -0.14 -4.91
N GLU A 43 22.98 -1.24 -5.66
CA GLU A 43 23.43 -1.23 -7.07
C GLU A 43 22.42 -1.75 -8.09
N SER A 44 21.27 -2.28 -7.65
CA SER A 44 20.26 -2.84 -8.57
C SER A 44 19.02 -1.95 -8.55
N GLY A 45 18.70 -1.33 -9.69
CA GLY A 45 17.71 -0.25 -9.81
C GLY A 45 16.37 -0.48 -9.10
N GLY A 46 15.64 0.62 -8.86
CA GLY A 46 14.37 0.57 -8.15
C GLY A 46 13.24 -0.07 -8.98
N ARG A 47 12.39 -0.86 -8.32
CA ARG A 47 11.15 -1.36 -8.91
C ARG A 47 10.01 -0.38 -8.64
N SER A 48 9.35 0.00 -9.70
CA SER A 48 8.14 0.81 -9.63
C SER A 48 6.94 -0.05 -9.26
N ILE A 49 6.23 0.35 -8.21
CA ILE A 49 4.98 -0.22 -7.76
C ILE A 49 3.90 0.79 -8.11
N MET A 50 3.09 0.46 -9.11
CA MET A 50 1.88 1.24 -9.42
C MET A 50 0.81 0.92 -8.39
N MET A 51 0.12 1.96 -7.92
CA MET A 51 -0.92 1.85 -6.92
C MET A 51 -2.29 1.97 -7.57
N SER A 52 -3.23 1.14 -7.12
CA SER A 52 -4.64 1.21 -7.53
C SER A 52 -5.43 2.06 -6.55
N GLU A 53 -6.51 2.68 -7.04
CA GLU A 53 -7.45 3.45 -6.22
C GLU A 53 -8.35 2.51 -5.40
N TYR A 54 -8.55 2.84 -4.13
CA TYR A 54 -9.48 2.19 -3.21
C TYR A 54 -10.26 3.24 -2.43
N LYS A 55 -11.59 3.15 -2.42
CA LYS A 55 -12.47 4.04 -1.65
C LYS A 55 -12.99 3.32 -0.43
N VAL A 56 -12.72 3.87 0.75
CA VAL A 56 -13.13 3.30 2.03
C VAL A 56 -13.61 4.42 2.95
N ASP A 57 -14.78 4.24 3.54
CA ASP A 57 -15.39 5.15 4.52
C ASP A 57 -15.42 6.63 4.03
N GLY A 58 -15.59 6.84 2.72
CA GLY A 58 -15.64 8.16 2.07
C GLY A 58 -14.29 8.78 1.71
N ALA A 59 -13.18 8.19 2.17
CA ALA A 59 -11.83 8.60 1.80
C ALA A 59 -11.26 7.76 0.65
N THR A 60 -10.37 8.34 -0.13
CA THR A 60 -9.70 7.67 -1.26
C THR A 60 -8.26 7.35 -0.89
N TYR A 61 -7.85 6.12 -1.16
CA TYR A 61 -6.53 5.58 -0.88
C TYR A 61 -5.91 4.98 -2.13
N TRP A 62 -4.59 5.06 -2.23
CA TRP A 62 -3.77 4.43 -3.24
C TRP A 62 -3.03 3.28 -2.59
N ALA A 63 -3.19 2.05 -3.10
CA ALA A 63 -2.48 0.90 -2.55
C ALA A 63 -1.86 0.03 -3.64
N GLY A 64 -0.65 -0.45 -3.38
CA GLY A 64 0.10 -1.34 -4.28
C GLY A 64 0.83 -2.43 -3.49
N TYR A 65 0.90 -3.63 -4.06
CA TYR A 65 1.54 -4.78 -3.42
C TYR A 65 2.87 -5.15 -4.09
N SER A 66 3.92 -5.26 -3.28
CA SER A 66 5.18 -5.87 -3.71
C SER A 66 5.21 -7.35 -3.34
N MET A 67 5.28 -8.22 -4.34
CA MET A 67 5.53 -9.65 -4.12
C MET A 67 6.91 -9.93 -3.52
N ARG A 68 7.88 -9.04 -3.71
CA ARG A 68 9.27 -9.23 -3.26
C ARG A 68 9.38 -9.03 -1.75
N SER A 69 8.94 -7.87 -1.27
CA SER A 69 8.98 -7.53 0.16
C SER A 69 7.73 -7.98 0.91
N GLN A 70 6.78 -8.62 0.22
CA GLN A 70 5.46 -9.01 0.75
C GLN A 70 4.79 -7.84 1.49
N THR A 71 4.96 -6.63 0.94
CA THR A 71 4.54 -5.38 1.57
C THR A 71 3.49 -4.69 0.70
N VAL A 72 2.41 -4.26 1.34
CA VAL A 72 1.43 -3.32 0.81
C VAL A 72 1.89 -1.91 1.15
N TYR A 73 2.12 -1.11 0.13
CA TYR A 73 2.34 0.32 0.27
C TYR A 73 0.99 1.03 0.16
N ILE A 74 0.72 1.97 1.07
CA ILE A 74 -0.53 2.73 1.09
C ILE A 74 -0.28 4.23 1.21
N SER A 75 -1.01 5.02 0.43
CA SER A 75 -0.99 6.47 0.39
C SER A 75 -2.43 6.97 0.42
N GLN A 76 -2.69 8.11 1.07
CA GLN A 76 -4.01 8.71 1.06
C GLN A 76 -4.10 9.72 -0.10
N ALA A 77 -5.16 9.67 -0.91
CA ALA A 77 -5.51 10.80 -1.76
C ALA A 77 -5.99 11.91 -0.81
N ALA A 78 -5.35 13.08 -0.85
CA ALA A 78 -5.53 14.18 0.09
C ALA A 78 -6.96 14.34 0.65
N CYS A 79 -7.07 14.59 1.96
CA CYS A 79 -8.30 15.11 2.57
C CYS A 79 -8.71 16.45 1.92
#